data_AF-A0A515CSY4-F1
#
_entry.id   AF-A0A515CSY4-F1
#
_cell.length_a   1.000
_cell.length_b   1.000
_cell.length_c   1.000
_cell.angle_alpha   90.00
_cell.angle_beta   90.00
_cell.angle_gamma   90.00
#
_symmetry.space_group_name_H-M   'P 1'
#
loop_
_entity.id
_entity.type
_entity.pdbx_description
1 polymer ?
#
loop_
_entity_poly.entity_id
_entity_poly.type
_entity_poly.pdbx_seq_one_letter_code
_entity_poly.pdbx_strand_id
1 'polypeptide(L)'
;MFVQPLTWAHAEYTQDLKTVCSFCKEQPPAEQLITGPGVNICSVCISLCNEITAEREESERIKATAQIVKLLSGLPDSWQNHDAAAALYDAGYRKVNTGGAYGS
;
A
#
# COMPACT_ATOMS: atom_id res chain seq x y z
N MET A 1 39.07 -48.26 -28.78
CA MET A 1 39.43 -48.13 -27.35
C MET A 1 40.38 -46.94 -27.30
N PHE A 2 40.06 -45.72 -26.87
CA PHE A 2 39.24 -45.24 -25.76
C PHE A 2 38.35 -44.08 -26.23
N VAL A 3 37.10 -44.14 -25.81
CA VAL A 3 36.07 -43.11 -25.99
C VAL A 3 36.25 -42.08 -24.85
N GLN A 4 36.08 -40.80 -25.15
CA GLN A 4 36.16 -39.71 -24.16
C GLN A 4 35.09 -39.86 -23.07
N PRO A 5 35.25 -39.17 -21.93
CA PRO A 5 34.15 -38.28 -21.57
C PRO A 5 34.63 -36.90 -21.14
N LEU A 6 34.19 -35.88 -21.88
CA LEU A 6 34.15 -34.50 -21.47
C LEU A 6 33.20 -34.40 -20.27
N THR A 7 33.74 -34.21 -19.08
CA THR A 7 32.97 -34.04 -17.86
C THR A 7 32.26 -32.68 -17.88
N TRP A 8 30.96 -32.72 -18.19
CA TRP A 8 29.89 -31.89 -17.65
C TRP A 8 30.35 -30.69 -16.80
N ALA A 9 30.44 -29.52 -17.42
CA ALA A 9 30.33 -28.26 -16.69
C ALA A 9 28.86 -28.08 -16.32
N HIS A 10 28.47 -28.45 -15.09
CA HIS A 10 27.29 -27.87 -14.49
C HIS A 10 27.59 -26.40 -14.29
N ALA A 11 27.17 -25.56 -15.24
CA ALA A 11 27.00 -24.14 -14.99
C ALA A 11 26.04 -24.03 -13.81
N GLU A 12 26.58 -23.75 -12.63
CA GLU A 12 25.79 -23.37 -11.46
C GLU A 12 25.05 -22.09 -11.84
N TYR A 13 23.80 -22.25 -12.26
CA TYR A 13 22.86 -21.15 -12.46
C TYR A 13 22.54 -20.58 -11.09
N THR A 14 23.39 -19.68 -10.61
CA THR A 14 23.09 -18.84 -9.46
C THR A 14 21.98 -17.90 -9.91
N GLN A 15 20.75 -18.20 -9.54
CA GLN A 15 19.61 -17.34 -9.83
C GLN A 15 19.88 -15.97 -9.18
N ASP A 16 20.09 -14.95 -10.01
CA ASP A 16 20.50 -13.62 -9.57
C ASP A 16 19.37 -13.03 -8.71
N LEU A 17 19.60 -12.90 -7.39
CA LEU A 17 18.61 -12.38 -6.42
C LEU A 17 18.08 -10.98 -6.78
N LYS A 18 18.73 -10.30 -7.72
CA LYS A 18 18.36 -9.00 -8.28
C LYS A 18 17.21 -9.05 -9.28
N THR A 19 16.85 -10.23 -9.80
CA THR A 19 15.79 -10.36 -10.82
C THR A 19 14.48 -10.91 -10.26
N VAL A 20 14.44 -11.27 -8.97
CA VAL A 20 13.23 -11.82 -8.33
C VAL A 20 12.53 -10.77 -7.50
N CYS A 21 11.20 -10.78 -7.50
CA CYS A 21 10.39 -9.98 -6.59
C CYS A 21 10.55 -10.51 -5.16
N SER A 22 10.85 -9.62 -4.21
CA SER A 22 11.01 -9.97 -2.80
C SER A 22 9.70 -10.41 -2.14
N PHE A 23 8.54 -10.07 -2.71
CA PHE A 23 7.21 -10.36 -2.16
C PHE A 23 6.63 -11.67 -2.69
N CYS A 24 6.42 -11.78 -4.01
CA CYS A 24 5.86 -13.00 -4.60
C CYS A 24 6.90 -14.10 -4.89
N LYS A 25 8.20 -13.79 -4.81
CA LYS A 25 9.33 -14.69 -5.11
C LYS A 25 9.41 -15.16 -6.56
N GLU A 26 8.65 -14.55 -7.46
CA GLU A 26 8.69 -14.83 -8.90
C GLU A 26 9.68 -13.91 -9.63
N GLN A 27 10.10 -14.30 -10.83
CA GLN A 27 10.95 -13.49 -11.73
C GLN A 27 10.06 -12.84 -12.81
N PRO A 28 9.51 -11.62 -12.56
CA PRO A 28 8.71 -10.90 -13.56
C PRO A 28 9.58 -10.34 -14.70
N PRO A 29 8.97 -9.83 -15.78
CA PRO A 29 9.68 -9.03 -16.78
C PRO A 29 10.46 -7.88 -16.13
N ALA A 30 11.67 -7.59 -16.62
CA ALA A 30 12.53 -6.56 -16.04
C ALA A 30 11.87 -5.18 -16.00
N GLU A 31 11.04 -4.85 -16.99
CA GLU A 31 10.26 -3.60 -17.06
C GLU A 31 9.20 -3.48 -15.94
N GLN A 32 8.79 -4.62 -15.38
CA GLN A 32 7.79 -4.70 -14.31
C GLN A 32 8.44 -4.89 -12.93
N LEU A 33 9.77 -4.96 -12.82
CA LEU A 33 10.50 -5.12 -11.57
C LEU A 33 11.20 -3.82 -11.17
N ILE A 34 10.80 -3.26 -10.03
CA ILE A 34 11.45 -2.09 -9.44
C ILE A 34 12.46 -2.57 -8.41
N THR A 35 13.73 -2.21 -8.61
CA THR A 35 14.85 -2.60 -7.74
C THR A 35 15.22 -1.44 -6.81
N GLY A 36 15.25 -1.70 -5.51
CA GLY A 36 15.76 -0.80 -4.48
C GLY A 36 16.91 -1.43 -3.68
N PRO A 37 17.52 -0.69 -2.74
CA PRO A 37 18.57 -1.24 -1.87
C PRO A 37 18.00 -2.38 -1.00
N GLY A 38 18.34 -3.62 -1.33
CA GLY A 38 17.97 -4.81 -0.55
C GLY A 38 16.54 -5.32 -0.74
N VAL A 39 15.75 -4.73 -1.65
CA VAL A 39 14.38 -5.16 -1.93
C VAL A 39 14.01 -4.90 -3.38
N ASN A 40 13.28 -5.83 -3.99
CA ASN A 40 12.78 -5.71 -5.34
C ASN A 40 11.28 -5.97 -5.31
N ILE A 41 10.48 -5.22 -6.06
CA ILE A 41 9.01 -5.38 -6.07
C ILE A 41 8.49 -5.35 -7.50
N CYS A 42 7.58 -6.25 -7.84
CA CYS A 42 6.94 -6.27 -9.15
C CYS A 42 5.68 -5.39 -9.19
N SER A 43 5.28 -4.96 -10.38
CA SER A 43 4.07 -4.15 -10.60
C SER A 43 2.80 -4.80 -10.03
N VAL A 44 2.67 -6.13 -10.15
CA VAL A 44 1.53 -6.89 -9.58
C VAL A 44 1.48 -6.77 -8.06
N CYS A 45 2.64 -6.94 -7.39
CA CYS A 45 2.71 -6.76 -5.94
C CYS A 45 2.45 -5.32 -5.52
N ILE A 46 2.86 -4.32 -6.31
CA ILE A 46 2.51 -2.91 -6.05
C ILE A 46 1.00 -2.70 -6.10
N SER A 47 0.34 -3.19 -7.14
CA SER A 47 -1.13 -3.07 -7.27
C SER A 47 -1.84 -3.70 -6.08
N LEU A 48 -1.45 -4.92 -5.70
CA LEU A 48 -2.02 -5.60 -4.53
C LEU A 48 -1.77 -4.83 -3.23
N CYS A 49 -0.54 -4.33 -3.02
CA CYS A 49 -0.23 -3.50 -1.85
C CYS A 49 -1.08 -2.22 -1.80
N ASN A 50 -1.30 -1.58 -2.95
CA ASN A 50 -2.13 -0.38 -3.05
C ASN A 50 -3.60 -0.69 -2.72
N GLU A 51 -4.14 -1.81 -3.22
CA GLU A 51 -5.51 -2.26 -2.92
C GLU A 51 -5.69 -2.51 -1.42
N ILE A 52 -4.78 -3.25 -0.80
CA ILE A 52 -4.83 -3.54 0.65
C ILE A 52 -4.74 -2.25 1.47
N THR A 53 -3.88 -1.31 1.06
CA THR A 53 -3.72 -0.02 1.75
C THR A 53 -5.00 0.82 1.63
N ALA A 54 -5.57 0.92 0.42
CA ALA A 54 -6.80 1.65 0.17
C ALA A 54 -7.99 1.08 0.96
N GLU A 55 -8.09 -0.26 1.06
CA GLU A 55 -9.15 -0.91 1.85
C GLU A 55 -9.03 -0.58 3.35
N ARG A 56 -7.80 -0.57 3.88
CA ARG A 56 -7.54 -0.19 5.28
C ARG A 56 -7.89 1.27 5.53
N GLU A 57 -7.45 2.18 4.67
CA GLU A 57 -7.76 3.61 4.76
C GLU A 57 -9.27 3.87 4.71
N GLU A 58 -9.99 3.20 3.79
CA GLU A 58 -11.44 3.33 3.70
C GLU A 58 -12.13 2.80 4.96
N SER A 59 -11.70 1.65 5.48
CA SER A 59 -12.22 1.11 6.73
C SER A 59 -12.00 2.06 7.91
N GLU A 60 -10.86 2.73 7.98
CA GLU A 60 -10.57 3.75 8.98
C GLU A 60 -11.43 5.01 8.80
N ARG A 61 -11.63 5.47 7.55
CA ARG A 61 -12.54 6.59 7.23
C ARG A 61 -13.98 6.30 7.63
N ILE A 62 -14.49 5.11 7.34
CA ILE A 62 -15.85 4.70 7.72
C ILE A 62 -15.99 4.74 9.25
N LYS A 63 -15.01 4.18 9.98
CA LYS A 63 -15.02 4.20 11.45
C LYS A 63 -14.99 5.63 12.00
N ALA A 64 -14.12 6.49 11.46
CA ALA A 64 -14.03 7.89 11.87
C ALA A 64 -15.34 8.63 11.61
N THR A 65 -15.93 8.46 10.42
CA THR A 65 -17.20 9.08 10.04
C THR A 65 -18.35 8.59 10.92
N ALA A 66 -18.43 7.29 11.22
CA ALA A 66 -19.45 6.75 12.12
C ALA A 66 -19.35 7.35 13.53
N GLN A 67 -18.12 7.58 14.04
CA GLN A 67 -17.92 8.25 15.32
C GLN A 67 -18.38 9.71 15.28
N ILE A 68 -18.08 10.44 14.19
CA ILE A 68 -18.57 11.81 13.97
C ILE A 68 -20.09 11.85 14.02
N VAL A 69 -20.75 10.99 13.23
CA VAL A 69 -22.22 10.91 13.18
C VAL A 69 -22.81 10.61 14.56
N LYS A 70 -22.19 9.70 15.32
CA LYS A 70 -22.61 9.40 16.69
C LYS A 70 -22.51 10.61 17.61
N LEU A 71 -21.41 11.37 17.55
CA LEU A 71 -21.26 12.60 18.31
C LEU A 71 -22.33 13.62 17.92
N LEU A 72 -22.57 13.79 16.62
CA LEU A 72 -23.58 14.71 16.11
C LEU A 72 -25.01 14.35 16.55
N SER A 73 -25.33 13.05 16.59
CA SER A 73 -26.65 12.58 17.03
C SER A 73 -26.96 12.85 18.51
N GLY A 74 -25.93 13.10 19.33
CA GLY A 74 -26.11 13.46 20.74
C GLY A 74 -26.39 14.94 20.97
N LEU A 75 -26.41 15.76 19.91
CA LEU A 75 -26.57 17.20 19.97
C LEU A 75 -28.03 17.58 19.76
N PRO A 76 -28.54 18.62 20.44
CA PRO A 76 -29.91 19.08 20.24
C PRO A 76 -30.09 19.65 18.83
N ASP A 77 -31.29 19.49 18.26
CA ASP A 77 -31.66 19.99 16.91
C ASP A 77 -31.47 21.51 16.75
N SER A 78 -31.36 22.26 17.85
CA SER A 78 -31.18 23.71 17.88
C SER A 78 -29.74 24.17 17.65
N TRP A 79 -28.76 23.27 17.56
CA TRP A 79 -27.36 23.65 17.37
C TRP A 79 -27.06 24.06 15.93
N GLN A 80 -26.39 25.21 15.77
CA GLN A 80 -25.94 25.68 14.46
C GLN A 80 -24.58 25.06 14.10
N ASN A 81 -24.24 25.10 12.80
CA ASN A 81 -23.01 24.55 12.22
C ASN A 81 -21.72 24.89 13.01
N HIS A 82 -21.68 26.06 13.65
CA HIS A 82 -20.53 26.50 14.44
C HIS A 82 -20.25 25.60 15.65
N ASP A 83 -21.28 25.26 16.41
CA ASP A 83 -21.07 24.57 17.68
C ASP A 83 -20.81 23.07 17.47
N ALA A 84 -21.44 22.49 16.44
CA ALA A 84 -21.08 21.17 15.95
C ALA A 84 -19.61 21.11 15.50
N ALA A 85 -19.11 22.15 14.82
CA ALA A 85 -17.71 22.23 14.41
C ALA A 85 -16.75 22.37 15.61
N ALA A 86 -17.12 23.14 16.64
CA ALA A 86 -16.36 23.24 17.87
C ALA A 86 -16.24 21.89 18.60
N ALA A 87 -17.35 21.15 18.73
CA ALA A 87 -17.35 19.82 19.34
C ALA A 87 -16.45 18.82 18.61
N LEU A 88 -16.43 18.85 17.28
CA LEU A 88 -15.53 18.01 16.48
C LEU A 88 -14.06 18.40 16.69
N TYR A 89 -13.75 19.69 16.80
CA TYR A 89 -12.40 20.15 17.09
C TYR A 89 -11.93 19.71 18.47
N ASP A 90 -12.77 19.89 19.50
CA ASP A 90 -12.49 19.51 20.89
C ASP A 90 -12.35 17.99 21.06
N ALA A 91 -13.10 17.20 20.28
CA ALA A 91 -12.96 15.75 20.20
C ALA A 91 -11.67 15.28 19.50
N GLY A 92 -10.83 16.21 19.03
CA GLY A 92 -9.53 15.90 18.47
C GLY A 92 -9.53 15.59 16.98
N TYR A 93 -10.65 15.80 16.26
CA TYR A 93 -10.66 15.60 14.81
C TYR A 93 -9.72 16.61 14.14
N ARG A 94 -8.97 16.13 13.15
CA ARG A 94 -8.02 16.92 12.36
C ARG A 94 -8.31 16.68 10.89
N LYS A 95 -8.15 17.71 10.06
CA LYS A 95 -8.18 17.56 8.60
C LYS A 95 -7.03 16.64 8.20
N VAL A 96 -7.34 15.53 7.53
CA VAL A 96 -6.33 14.72 6.86
C VAL A 96 -5.77 15.53 5.69
N ASN A 97 -4.45 15.73 5.66
CA ASN A 97 -3.77 16.26 4.48
C ASN A 97 -3.76 15.16 3.42
N THR A 98 -4.86 15.03 2.68
CA THR A 98 -4.82 14.37 1.37
C THR A 98 -3.97 15.28 0.48
N GLY A 99 -2.70 14.95 0.26
CA GLY A 99 -1.81 15.71 -0.63
C GLY A 99 -2.56 16.05 -1.92
N GLY A 100 -2.75 17.33 -2.18
CA GLY A 100 -3.63 17.81 -3.24
C GLY A 100 -3.23 17.25 -4.60
N ALA A 101 -4.18 16.61 -5.28
CA ALA A 101 -4.02 16.14 -6.65
C ALA A 101 -5.31 16.35 -7.47
N TYR A 102 -5.96 17.51 -7.35
CA TYR A 102 -6.92 17.97 -8.37
C TYR A 102 -6.89 19.50 -8.42
N GLY A 103 -6.13 20.01 -9.37
CA GLY A 103 -5.88 21.44 -9.60
C GLY A 103 -5.02 21.64 -10.83
N SER A 104 -5.58 21.36 -12.01
CA SER A 104 -5.22 21.92 -13.32
C SER A 104 -6.42 21.76 -14.24
#